data_AF-A0A534MJ05-F1
#
_entry.id   AF-A0A534MJ05-F1
#
_cell.length_a   1.000
_cell.length_b   1.000
_cell.length_c   1.000
_cell.angle_alpha   90.00
_cell.angle_beta   90.00
_cell.angle_gamma   90.00
#
_symmetry.space_group_name_H-M   'P 1'
#
loop_
_entity.id
_entity.type
_entity.pdbx_description
1 polymer ?
#
loop_
_entity_poly.entity_id
_entity_poly.type
_entity_poly.pdbx_seq_one_letter_code
_entity_poly.pdbx_strand_id
1 'polypeptide(L)'
;MPAPVPLDFVSSVLISVFLTGVLSALAYRRNVLTWDGSLAAFVVGMVIGIFGDVTWLFLLLFFLLSSFLATRYRFALKEAMGVQEGIRGERRSTNVLANGVALMAVAVLSLIQPPGFPRLISGVVFLSALSVAGSDTLASEIGVLSRHT
;
A
#
# COMPACT_ATOMS: atom_id res chain seq x y z
N MET A 1 21.44 11.31 29.26
CA MET A 1 21.22 9.91 28.86
C MET A 1 20.00 9.90 27.95
N PRO A 2 20.03 9.29 26.76
CA PRO A 2 18.81 9.17 25.97
C PRO A 2 17.77 8.41 26.81
N ALA A 3 16.54 8.92 26.85
CA ALA A 3 15.45 8.25 27.54
C ALA A 3 15.29 6.83 26.96
N PRO A 4 15.01 5.81 27.80
CA PRO A 4 14.75 4.48 27.30
C PRO A 4 13.61 4.54 26.29
N VAL A 5 13.87 4.02 25.09
CA VAL A 5 12.86 3.91 24.05
C VAL A 5 11.72 3.08 24.63
N PRO A 6 10.47 3.57 24.63
CA PRO A 6 9.40 2.85 25.28
C PRO A 6 9.17 1.50 24.54
N LEU A 7 8.91 0.44 25.30
CA LEU A 7 8.87 -0.95 24.80
C LEU A 7 7.81 -1.15 23.70
N ASP A 8 6.79 -0.29 23.69
CA ASP A 8 5.75 -0.19 22.66
C ASP A 8 6.31 0.20 21.28
N PHE A 9 7.27 1.13 21.23
CA PHE A 9 7.92 1.55 19.99
C PHE A 9 8.78 0.44 19.41
N VAL A 10 9.63 -0.18 20.23
CA VAL A 10 10.48 -1.30 19.79
C VAL A 10 9.61 -2.45 19.27
N SER A 11 8.53 -2.78 19.99
CA SER A 11 7.57 -3.81 19.56
C SER A 11 6.89 -3.44 18.23
N SER A 12 6.49 -2.18 18.06
CA SER A 12 5.85 -1.70 16.82
C SER A 12 6.80 -1.76 15.62
N VAL A 13 8.07 -1.40 15.81
CA VAL A 13 9.10 -1.50 14.77
C VAL A 13 9.34 -2.97 14.39
N LEU A 14 9.49 -3.87 15.38
CA LEU A 14 9.70 -5.30 15.12
C LEU A 14 8.51 -5.92 14.38
N ILE A 15 7.28 -5.61 14.80
CA ILE A 15 6.05 -6.05 14.14
C ILE A 15 5.99 -5.51 12.71
N SER A 16 6.33 -4.23 12.51
CA SER A 16 6.33 -3.60 11.18
C SER A 16 7.36 -4.24 10.25
N VAL A 17 8.59 -4.45 10.72
CA VAL A 17 9.65 -5.13 9.94
C VAL A 17 9.22 -6.55 9.57
N PHE A 18 8.70 -7.30 10.54
CA PHE A 18 8.26 -8.67 10.32
C PHE A 18 7.09 -8.73 9.33
N LEU A 19 6.02 -7.96 9.56
CA LEU A 19 4.85 -7.94 8.68
C LEU A 19 5.21 -7.49 7.27
N THR A 20 5.88 -6.35 7.12
CA THR A 20 6.21 -5.80 5.80
C THR A 20 7.20 -6.68 5.05
N GLY A 21 8.17 -7.27 5.74
CA GLY A 21 9.11 -8.24 5.16
C GLY A 21 8.40 -9.51 4.67
N VAL A 22 7.56 -10.12 5.50
CA VAL A 22 6.79 -11.31 5.13
C VAL A 22 5.83 -11.02 3.97
N LEU A 23 5.10 -9.92 4.03
CA LEU A 23 4.14 -9.54 3.00
C LEU A 23 4.83 -9.22 1.67
N SER A 24 5.93 -8.47 1.68
CA SER A 24 6.71 -8.15 0.47
C SER A 24 7.29 -9.41 -0.17
N ALA A 25 7.86 -10.31 0.64
CA ALA A 25 8.39 -11.58 0.17
C ALA A 25 7.29 -12.48 -0.39
N LEU A 26 6.13 -12.55 0.26
CA LEU A 26 4.99 -13.33 -0.23
C LEU A 26 4.44 -12.75 -1.54
N ALA A 27 4.33 -11.43 -1.64
CA ALA A 27 3.87 -10.75 -2.85
C ALA A 27 4.79 -11.01 -4.05
N TYR A 28 6.11 -11.03 -3.82
CA TYR A 28 7.08 -11.44 -4.84
C TYR A 28 6.89 -12.90 -5.25
N ARG A 29 6.86 -13.81 -4.27
CA ARG A 29 6.73 -15.26 -4.53
C ARG A 29 5.43 -15.64 -5.24
N ARG A 30 4.35 -14.88 -5.00
CA ARG A 30 3.05 -15.08 -5.64
C ARG A 30 2.90 -14.35 -6.97
N ASN A 31 3.94 -13.66 -7.47
CA ASN A 31 3.89 -12.82 -8.66
C ASN A 31 2.80 -11.74 -8.60
N VAL A 32 2.50 -11.23 -7.40
CA VAL A 32 1.63 -10.06 -7.20
C VAL A 32 2.41 -8.80 -7.53
N LEU A 33 3.69 -8.78 -7.17
CA LEU A 33 4.63 -7.71 -7.40
C LEU A 33 5.86 -8.24 -8.11
N THR A 34 6.44 -7.39 -8.94
CA THR A 34 7.81 -7.54 -9.47
C THR A 34 8.83 -7.43 -8.35
N TRP A 35 10.10 -7.79 -8.61
CA TRP A 35 11.16 -7.66 -7.60
C TRP A 35 11.32 -6.23 -7.09
N ASP A 36 11.38 -5.26 -8.00
CA ASP A 36 11.44 -3.84 -7.68
C ASP A 36 10.13 -3.35 -7.03
N GLY A 37 8.98 -3.85 -7.49
CA GLY A 37 7.69 -3.58 -6.86
C GLY A 37 7.62 -4.06 -5.41
N SER A 38 8.14 -5.25 -5.11
CA SER A 38 8.21 -5.80 -3.76
C SER A 38 9.14 -5.00 -2.86
N LEU A 39 10.30 -4.59 -3.37
CA LEU A 39 11.19 -3.70 -2.62
C LEU A 39 10.52 -2.35 -2.31
N ALA A 40 9.84 -1.75 -3.29
CA ALA A 40 9.07 -0.53 -3.08
C ALA A 40 7.96 -0.73 -2.04
N ALA A 41 7.22 -1.84 -2.09
CA ALA A 41 6.16 -2.15 -1.13
C ALA A 41 6.70 -2.36 0.28
N PHE A 42 7.88 -2.96 0.41
CA PHE A 42 8.58 -3.07 1.70
C PHE A 42 8.91 -1.70 2.26
N VAL A 43 9.49 -0.80 1.46
CA VAL A 43 9.82 0.56 1.90
C VAL A 43 8.57 1.34 2.30
N VAL A 44 7.52 1.32 1.47
CA VAL A 44 6.24 1.98 1.75
C VAL A 44 5.64 1.46 3.06
N GLY A 45 5.59 0.14 3.22
CA GLY A 45 5.09 -0.49 4.44
C GLY A 45 5.93 -0.12 5.66
N MET A 46 7.26 -0.09 5.54
CA MET A 46 8.15 0.28 6.64
C MET A 46 7.93 1.73 7.10
N VAL A 47 7.82 2.67 6.16
CA VAL A 47 7.53 4.08 6.47
C VAL A 47 6.19 4.20 7.19
N ILE A 48 5.15 3.52 6.70
CA ILE A 48 3.81 3.58 7.29
C ILE A 48 3.73 2.89 8.66
N GLY A 49 4.42 1.76 8.83
CA GLY A 49 4.43 1.01 10.09
C GLY A 49 5.24 1.70 11.20
N ILE A 50 6.36 2.34 10.85
CA ILE A 50 7.22 3.04 11.81
C ILE A 50 6.66 4.42 12.18
N PHE A 51 6.20 5.21 11.20
CA PHE A 51 5.79 6.59 11.45
C PHE A 51 4.28 6.74 11.66
N GLY A 52 3.49 5.80 11.17
CA GLY A 52 2.04 5.75 11.34
C GLY A 52 1.63 4.80 12.45
N ASP A 53 0.87 3.78 12.07
CA ASP A 53 0.26 2.82 12.98
C ASP A 53 0.23 1.41 12.36
N VAL A 54 0.33 0.37 13.17
CA VAL A 54 0.23 -1.02 12.69
C VAL A 54 -1.14 -1.30 12.07
N THR A 55 -2.21 -0.67 12.55
CA THR A 55 -3.55 -0.77 11.94
C THR A 55 -3.57 -0.31 10.49
N TRP A 56 -2.71 0.65 10.12
CA TRP A 56 -2.62 1.16 8.76
C TRP A 56 -1.95 0.16 7.82
N LEU A 57 -1.05 -0.70 8.33
CA LEU A 57 -0.52 -1.82 7.56
C LEU A 57 -1.59 -2.83 7.17
N PHE A 58 -2.55 -3.10 8.07
CA PHE A 58 -3.69 -3.97 7.75
C PHE A 58 -4.61 -3.35 6.68
N LEU A 59 -4.78 -2.02 6.70
CA LEU A 59 -5.51 -1.31 5.65
C LEU A 59 -4.77 -1.37 4.31
N LEU A 60 -3.44 -1.20 4.29
CA LEU A 60 -2.63 -1.41 3.08
C LEU A 60 -2.72 -2.84 2.58
N LEU A 61 -2.71 -3.83 3.47
CA LEU A 61 -2.88 -5.23 3.10
C LEU A 61 -4.24 -5.47 2.46
N PHE A 62 -5.31 -4.92 3.02
CA PHE A 62 -6.64 -4.97 2.42
C PHE A 62 -6.67 -4.33 1.04
N PHE A 63 -6.06 -3.15 0.88
CA PHE A 63 -5.91 -2.49 -0.42
C PHE A 63 -5.11 -3.35 -1.40
N LEU A 64 -3.98 -3.93 -1.00
CA LEU A 64 -3.15 -4.78 -1.86
C LEU A 64 -3.91 -6.01 -2.33
N LEU A 65 -4.63 -6.70 -1.44
CA LEU A 65 -5.38 -7.91 -1.77
C LEU A 65 -6.57 -7.60 -2.69
N SER A 66 -7.33 -6.55 -2.39
CA SER A 66 -8.47 -6.13 -3.22
C SER A 66 -8.00 -5.66 -4.60
N SER A 67 -6.91 -4.90 -4.64
CA SER A 67 -6.24 -4.46 -5.87
C SER A 67 -5.75 -5.62 -6.73
N PHE A 68 -5.08 -6.60 -6.13
CA PHE A 68 -4.62 -7.80 -6.85
C PHE A 68 -5.79 -8.61 -7.41
N LEU A 69 -6.87 -8.74 -6.63
CA LEU A 69 -8.06 -9.45 -7.07
C LEU A 69 -8.73 -8.74 -8.26
N ALA A 70 -8.80 -7.40 -8.23
CA ALA A 70 -9.27 -6.59 -9.34
C ALA A 70 -8.36 -6.72 -10.58
N THR A 71 -7.04 -6.66 -10.40
CA THR A 71 -6.08 -6.86 -11.49
C THR A 71 -6.26 -8.23 -12.16
N ARG A 72 -6.44 -9.30 -11.38
CA ARG A 72 -6.62 -10.65 -11.93
C ARG A 72 -8.02 -10.93 -12.47
N TYR A 73 -9.02 -10.11 -12.11
CA TYR A 73 -10.38 -10.28 -12.59
C TYR A 73 -10.45 -10.12 -14.11
N ARG A 74 -10.99 -11.16 -14.80
CA ARG A 74 -11.09 -11.22 -16.27
C ARG A 74 -9.78 -10.86 -17.00
N PHE A 75 -8.63 -11.28 -16.47
CA PHE A 75 -7.32 -10.94 -17.02
C PHE A 75 -7.17 -11.29 -18.51
N ALA A 76 -7.65 -12.46 -18.95
CA ALA A 76 -7.58 -12.88 -20.37
C ALA A 76 -8.33 -11.93 -21.32
N LEU A 77 -9.42 -11.30 -20.85
CA LEU A 77 -10.14 -10.29 -21.64
C LEU A 77 -9.33 -8.99 -21.72
N LYS A 78 -8.72 -8.57 -20.60
CA LYS A 78 -7.83 -7.39 -20.57
C LYS A 78 -6.61 -7.58 -21.46
N GLU A 79 -6.06 -8.79 -21.49
CA GLU A 79 -4.96 -9.19 -22.37
C GLU A 79 -5.36 -9.11 -23.84
N ALA A 80 -6.55 -9.62 -24.20
CA ALA A 80 -7.08 -9.53 -25.56
C ALA A 80 -7.35 -8.07 -26.00
N MET A 81 -7.62 -7.17 -25.04
CA MET A 81 -7.79 -5.73 -25.27
C MET A 81 -6.48 -4.94 -25.26
N GLY A 82 -5.36 -5.54 -24.83
CA GLY A 82 -4.06 -4.88 -24.70
C GLY A 82 -3.96 -3.88 -23.54
N VAL A 83 -4.82 -3.98 -22.53
CA VAL A 83 -4.89 -3.06 -21.37
C VAL A 83 -4.52 -3.73 -20.04
N GLN A 84 -3.93 -4.92 -20.09
CA GLN A 84 -3.55 -5.67 -18.90
C GLN A 84 -2.39 -5.01 -18.13
N GLU A 85 -2.46 -5.06 -16.80
CA GLU A 85 -1.35 -4.66 -15.93
C GLU A 85 -0.29 -5.77 -15.89
N GLY A 86 0.95 -5.44 -16.24
CA GLY A 86 2.07 -6.39 -16.28
C GLY A 86 1.87 -7.54 -17.27
N ILE A 87 2.71 -8.58 -17.16
CA ILE A 87 2.62 -9.76 -18.03
C ILE A 87 1.66 -10.80 -17.44
N ARG A 88 1.65 -10.94 -16.11
CA ARG A 88 0.82 -11.90 -15.36
C ARG A 88 -0.10 -11.20 -14.34
N GLY A 89 -0.22 -9.88 -14.37
CA GLY A 89 -0.91 -9.10 -13.35
C GLY A 89 0.01 -8.57 -12.26
N GLU A 90 1.34 -8.67 -12.43
CA GLU A 90 2.31 -8.14 -11.47
C GLU A 90 2.46 -6.62 -11.57
N ARG A 91 2.46 -5.96 -10.41
CA ARG A 91 2.68 -4.51 -10.33
C ARG A 91 4.16 -4.16 -10.19
N ARG A 92 4.54 -3.03 -10.79
CA ARG A 92 5.90 -2.47 -10.74
C ARG A 92 6.06 -1.47 -9.60
N SER A 93 7.32 -1.14 -9.28
CA SER A 93 7.65 -0.10 -8.30
C SER A 93 6.94 1.23 -8.58
N THR A 94 6.77 1.60 -9.85
CA THR A 94 6.04 2.82 -10.26
C THR A 94 4.59 2.84 -9.77
N ASN A 95 3.85 1.73 -9.91
CA ASN A 95 2.47 1.60 -9.44
C ASN A 95 2.40 1.68 -7.90
N VAL A 96 3.31 0.96 -7.23
CA VAL A 96 3.38 0.95 -5.77
C VAL A 96 3.69 2.34 -5.21
N LEU A 97 4.65 3.05 -5.79
CA LEU A 97 5.02 4.39 -5.33
C LEU A 97 3.96 5.43 -5.67
N ALA A 98 3.34 5.35 -6.86
CA ALA A 98 2.25 6.25 -7.25
C ALA A 98 1.10 6.23 -6.23
N ASN A 99 0.71 5.03 -5.78
CA ASN A 99 -0.33 4.85 -4.77
C ASN A 99 0.19 5.06 -3.32
N GLY A 100 1.48 4.80 -3.08
CA GLY A 100 2.07 4.76 -1.73
C GLY A 100 2.59 6.10 -1.21
N VAL A 101 3.03 7.03 -2.08
CA VAL A 101 3.70 8.27 -1.65
C VAL A 101 2.79 9.16 -0.79
N ALA A 102 1.53 9.34 -1.16
CA ALA A 102 0.59 10.11 -0.37
C ALA A 102 0.37 9.49 1.03
N LEU A 103 0.26 8.16 1.09
CA LEU A 103 0.09 7.41 2.34
C LEU A 103 1.32 7.54 3.25
N MET A 104 2.52 7.45 2.66
CA MET A 104 3.79 7.68 3.36
C MET A 104 3.88 9.11 3.92
N ALA A 105 3.49 10.11 3.14
CA ALA A 105 3.49 11.50 3.60
C ALA A 105 2.56 11.69 4.81
N VAL A 106 1.37 11.08 4.79
CA VAL A 106 0.43 11.14 5.92
C VAL A 106 1.00 10.42 7.16
N ALA A 107 1.69 9.29 6.99
CA ALA A 107 2.37 8.61 8.09
C ALA A 107 3.46 9.48 8.73
N VAL A 108 4.28 10.16 7.93
CA VAL A 108 5.28 11.09 8.46
C VAL A 108 4.64 12.27 9.19
N LEU A 109 3.56 12.85 8.65
CA LEU A 109 2.81 13.92 9.31
C LEU A 109 2.17 13.46 10.63
N SER A 110 1.72 12.21 10.70
CA SER A 110 1.15 11.61 11.91
C SER A 110 2.17 11.50 13.05
N LEU A 111 3.47 11.36 12.74
CA LEU A 111 4.53 11.35 13.74
C LEU A 111 4.80 12.75 14.29
N ILE A 112 4.83 13.76 13.42
CA ILE A 112 5.20 15.13 13.78
C ILE A 112 4.06 15.84 14.54
N GLN A 113 2.81 15.45 14.28
CA GLN A 113 1.60 16.01 14.90
C GLN A 113 1.57 17.55 14.90
N PRO A 114 1.63 18.20 13.71
CA PRO A 114 1.61 19.65 13.66
C PRO A 114 0.34 20.24 14.31
N PRO A 115 0.38 21.47 14.84
CA PRO A 115 -0.78 22.10 15.46
C PRO A 115 -2.00 22.07 14.54
N GLY A 116 -3.13 21.57 15.04
CA GLY A 116 -4.35 21.38 14.24
C GLY A 116 -4.43 20.07 13.45
N PHE A 117 -3.42 19.20 13.54
CA PHE A 117 -3.39 17.89 12.88
C PHE A 117 -3.09 16.74 13.86
N PRO A 118 -3.99 16.49 14.84
CA PRO A 118 -3.84 15.36 15.75
C PRO A 118 -3.97 14.02 15.01
N ARG A 119 -3.53 12.95 15.67
CA ARG A 119 -3.47 11.59 15.09
C ARG A 119 -4.80 11.09 14.53
N LEU A 120 -5.92 11.51 15.12
CA LEU A 120 -7.27 11.21 14.61
C LEU A 120 -7.47 11.78 13.19
N ILE A 121 -7.09 13.03 12.96
CA ILE A 121 -7.19 13.67 11.64
C ILE A 121 -6.23 12.99 10.66
N SER A 122 -5.01 12.66 11.10
CA SER A 122 -4.06 11.90 10.25
C SER A 122 -4.63 10.57 9.80
N GLY A 123 -5.34 9.84 10.68
CA GLY A 123 -6.02 8.59 10.32
C GLY A 123 -7.14 8.78 9.29
N VAL A 124 -7.94 9.84 9.41
CA VAL A 124 -8.98 10.18 8.41
C VAL A 124 -8.35 10.52 7.06
N VAL A 125 -7.29 11.33 7.05
CA VAL A 125 -6.58 11.68 5.81
C VAL A 125 -5.90 10.45 5.20
N PHE A 126 -5.36 9.54 6.01
CA PHE A 126 -4.79 8.28 5.54
C PHE A 126 -5.85 7.41 4.86
N LEU A 127 -7.00 7.22 5.50
CA LEU A 127 -8.13 6.48 4.93
C LEU A 127 -8.65 7.10 3.64
N SER A 128 -8.74 8.43 3.58
CA SER A 128 -9.11 9.15 2.37
C SER A 128 -8.11 8.92 1.24
N ALA A 129 -6.81 9.07 1.51
CA ALA A 129 -5.75 8.81 0.52
C ALA A 129 -5.78 7.35 0.04
N LEU A 130 -6.01 6.40 0.95
CA LEU A 130 -6.12 4.98 0.62
C LEU A 130 -7.34 4.69 -0.24
N SER A 131 -8.46 5.36 0.04
CA SER A 131 -9.69 5.23 -0.74
C SER A 131 -9.53 5.80 -2.15
N VAL A 132 -8.77 6.90 -2.30
CA VAL A 132 -8.42 7.46 -3.62
C VAL A 132 -7.56 6.47 -4.41
N ALA A 133 -6.48 5.94 -3.82
CA ALA A 133 -5.63 4.94 -4.45
C ALA A 133 -6.40 3.65 -4.82
N GLY A 134 -7.31 3.21 -3.94
CA GLY A 134 -8.25 2.12 -4.17
C GLY A 134 -9.16 2.39 -5.37
N SER A 135 -9.75 3.58 -5.43
CA SER A 135 -10.67 3.97 -6.50
C SER A 135 -9.97 4.06 -7.86
N ASP A 136 -8.77 4.66 -7.91
CA ASP A 136 -7.94 4.73 -9.12
C ASP A 136 -7.58 3.33 -9.65
N THR A 137 -7.17 2.44 -8.74
CA THR A 137 -6.91 1.04 -9.07
C THR A 137 -8.15 0.32 -9.60
N LEU A 138 -9.30 0.45 -8.93
CA LEU A 138 -10.52 -0.24 -9.36
C LEU A 138 -11.05 0.32 -10.69
N ALA A 139 -10.93 1.63 -10.91
CA ALA A 139 -11.32 2.27 -12.16
C ALA A 139 -10.47 1.78 -13.34
N SER A 140 -9.15 1.71 -13.17
CA SER A 140 -8.24 1.21 -14.21
C SER A 140 -8.38 -0.30 -14.47
N GLU A 141 -8.70 -1.09 -13.45
CA GLU A 141 -8.72 -2.56 -13.59
C GLU A 141 -10.09 -3.16 -13.92
N ILE A 142 -11.17 -2.57 -13.41
CA ILE A 142 -12.56 -3.02 -13.62
C ILE A 142 -13.28 -2.08 -14.58
N GLY A 143 -13.06 -0.78 -14.47
CA GLY A 143 -13.74 0.23 -15.30
C GLY A 143 -13.48 0.03 -16.79
N VAL A 144 -12.27 -0.38 -17.19
CA VAL A 144 -11.91 -0.70 -18.59
C VAL A 144 -12.73 -1.82 -19.22
N LEU A 145 -13.44 -2.62 -18.42
CA LEU A 145 -14.31 -3.69 -18.89
C LEU A 145 -15.73 -3.21 -19.21
N SER A 146 -16.08 -1.98 -18.87
CA SER A 146 -17.36 -1.36 -19.20
C SER A 146 -17.45 -1.06 -20.69
N ARG A 147 -18.61 -1.32 -21.29
CA ARG A 147 -18.91 -0.95 -22.69
C ARG A 147 -19.55 0.43 -22.83
N HIS A 148 -19.70 1.16 -21.72
CA HIS A 148 -20.45 2.42 -21.64
C HIS A 148 -19.58 3.62 -21.25
N THR A 149 -18.36 3.70 -21.78
CA THR A 149 -17.47 4.85 -21.62
C THR A 149 -16.83 5.22 -22.94
#